data_AF-A0A7K2L4D0-F1
#
_entry.id   AF-A0A7K2L4D0-F1
#
_cell.length_a   1.000
_cell.length_b   1.000
_cell.length_c   1.000
_cell.angle_alpha   90.00
_cell.angle_beta   90.00
_cell.angle_gamma   90.00
#
_symmetry.space_group_name_H-M   'P 1'
#
loop_
_entity.id
_entity.type
_entity.pdbx_description
1 polymer ?
#
loop_
_entity_poly.entity_id
_entity_poly.type
_entity_poly.pdbx_seq_one_letter_code
_entity_poly.pdbx_strand_id
1 'polypeptide(L)'
;GILARGGTILGSSRVQPAHLVDGVERARGHVADLGLDAIIPIGGEGTLKAANLLSEAGLPIVGVPKTIDNDIASTDVTFGFDTAVTVATEALDRLKTTAESHQRVLVVEVMGRHTGWIALHSGMAAGAHAVVVPERPFDIDELTARVGARFEAGKRFAIVVVAEGAKPREGSMDFKTAGTDIYGHERFTGIANQLSVELERRLGKEARPVILGHVQRGGTPTAYDRVLATRFGWHAVEAAHRGEFGMLTALRGTDITMVPLAQAVESLKTVPADRYAEAECVI
;
A
#
# COMPACT_ATOMS: atom_id res chain seq x y z
N GLY A 1 7.48 22.24 15.09
CA GLY A 1 7.21 22.00 13.66
C GLY A 1 6.42 20.71 13.48
N ILE A 2 5.79 20.49 12.32
CA ILE A 2 4.91 19.34 12.07
C ILE A 2 5.59 18.10 11.47
N LEU A 3 6.91 18.17 11.21
CA LEU A 3 7.67 17.16 10.47
C LEU A 3 7.59 15.73 11.05
N ALA A 4 7.51 15.58 12.38
CA ALA A 4 7.44 14.29 13.05
C ALA A 4 6.00 13.82 13.34
N ARG A 5 4.99 14.61 12.96
CA ARG A 5 3.58 14.30 13.22
C ARG A 5 3.02 13.49 12.05
N GLY A 6 2.59 12.26 12.32
CA GLY A 6 1.84 11.46 11.35
C GLY A 6 0.44 12.02 11.06
N GLY A 7 -0.19 11.50 10.00
CA GLY A 7 -1.46 11.99 9.50
C GLY A 7 -1.34 13.30 8.72
N THR A 8 -2.44 14.05 8.61
CA THR A 8 -2.50 15.35 7.94
C THR A 8 -3.19 16.37 8.83
N ILE A 9 -2.62 17.57 8.94
CA ILE A 9 -3.21 18.68 9.70
C ILE A 9 -4.39 19.34 8.96
N LEU A 10 -4.51 19.10 7.66
CA LEU A 10 -5.58 19.64 6.81
C LEU A 10 -6.84 18.75 6.83
N GLY A 11 -6.75 17.57 7.45
CA GLY A 11 -7.76 16.53 7.31
C GLY A 11 -7.73 15.87 5.94
N SER A 12 -8.58 14.86 5.76
CA SER A 12 -8.80 14.18 4.48
C SER A 12 -10.22 13.64 4.46
N SER A 13 -10.88 13.72 3.32
CA SER A 13 -12.21 13.18 3.09
C SER A 13 -12.22 12.40 1.77
N ARG A 14 -13.16 11.46 1.65
CA ARG A 14 -13.40 10.74 0.40
C ARG A 14 -14.46 11.47 -0.40
N VAL A 15 -14.25 11.55 -1.71
CA VAL A 15 -15.23 12.09 -2.67
C VAL A 15 -15.59 10.96 -3.63
N GLN A 16 -16.90 10.78 -3.88
CA GLN A 16 -17.35 9.80 -4.87
C GLN A 16 -16.99 10.28 -6.29
N PRO A 17 -16.50 9.39 -7.18
CA PRO A 17 -16.11 9.79 -8.54
C PRO A 17 -17.19 10.52 -9.32
N ALA A 18 -18.45 10.14 -9.15
CA ALA A 18 -19.60 10.79 -9.80
C ALA A 18 -19.73 12.29 -9.46
N HIS A 19 -19.24 12.72 -8.29
CA HIS A 19 -19.31 14.11 -7.85
C HIS A 19 -18.12 14.96 -8.34
N LEU A 20 -17.11 14.34 -8.97
CA LEU A 20 -15.92 15.04 -9.46
C LEU A 20 -16.19 15.81 -10.75
N VAL A 21 -17.04 15.28 -11.63
CA VAL A 21 -17.40 15.94 -12.91
C VAL A 21 -18.17 17.23 -12.66
N ASP A 22 -19.18 17.20 -11.78
CA ASP A 22 -19.90 18.39 -11.28
C ASP A 22 -19.05 19.26 -10.33
N GLY A 23 -17.83 18.82 -10.01
CA GLY A 23 -16.90 19.49 -9.13
C GLY A 23 -15.98 20.49 -9.83
N VAL A 24 -15.75 20.34 -11.14
CA VAL A 24 -14.76 21.14 -11.89
C VAL A 24 -15.08 22.63 -11.87
N GLU A 25 -16.30 23.02 -12.24
CA GLU A 25 -16.69 24.43 -12.29
C GLU A 25 -16.76 25.06 -10.90
N ARG A 26 -17.17 24.29 -9.89
CA ARG A 26 -17.12 24.75 -8.49
C ARG A 26 -15.68 24.96 -8.02
N ALA A 27 -14.77 24.04 -8.36
CA ALA A 27 -13.36 24.17 -8.04
C ALA A 27 -12.75 25.40 -8.72
N ARG A 28 -13.09 25.66 -9.99
CA ARG A 28 -12.66 26.87 -10.71
C ARG A 28 -13.14 28.14 -10.03
N GLY A 29 -14.41 28.19 -9.61
CA GLY A 29 -14.98 29.29 -8.83
C GLY A 29 -14.19 29.53 -7.54
N HIS A 30 -13.94 28.47 -6.75
CA HIS A 30 -13.16 28.59 -5.52
C HIS A 30 -11.71 29.04 -5.75
N VAL A 31 -11.05 28.57 -6.80
CA VAL A 31 -9.69 29.02 -7.17
C VAL A 31 -9.68 30.52 -7.46
N ALA A 32 -10.67 31.02 -8.21
CA ALA A 32 -10.80 32.44 -8.51
C ALA A 32 -11.13 33.27 -7.26
N ASP A 33 -12.12 32.85 -6.48
CA ASP A 33 -12.60 33.56 -5.28
C ASP A 33 -11.51 33.68 -4.21
N LEU A 34 -10.68 32.64 -4.07
CA LEU A 34 -9.58 32.60 -3.11
C LEU A 34 -8.27 33.19 -3.67
N GLY A 35 -8.22 33.53 -4.96
CA GLY A 35 -7.02 34.05 -5.63
C GLY A 35 -5.85 33.06 -5.60
N LEU A 36 -6.11 31.78 -5.86
CA LEU A 36 -5.08 30.73 -5.83
C LEU A 36 -4.35 30.64 -7.17
N ASP A 37 -3.04 30.83 -7.15
CA ASP A 37 -2.19 30.68 -8.34
C ASP A 37 -1.84 29.21 -8.66
N ALA A 38 -1.89 28.33 -7.65
CA ALA A 38 -1.58 26.91 -7.79
C ALA A 38 -2.26 26.06 -6.71
N ILE A 39 -2.51 24.80 -7.03
CA ILE A 39 -3.02 23.78 -6.10
C ILE A 39 -2.07 22.58 -6.15
N ILE A 40 -1.58 22.16 -4.97
CA ILE A 40 -0.72 21.00 -4.80
C ILE A 40 -1.48 19.88 -4.08
N PRO A 41 -2.23 19.02 -4.80
CA PRO A 41 -2.87 17.86 -4.19
C PRO A 41 -1.85 16.82 -3.76
N ILE A 42 -1.96 16.38 -2.51
CA ILE A 42 -1.11 15.36 -1.88
C ILE A 42 -1.97 14.15 -1.55
N GLY A 43 -1.76 13.03 -2.23
CA GLY A 43 -2.55 11.83 -1.96
C GLY A 43 -2.21 10.63 -2.83
N GLY A 44 -3.01 9.58 -2.67
CA GLY A 44 -2.89 8.35 -3.45
C GLY A 44 -3.66 8.43 -4.76
N GLU A 45 -3.90 7.26 -5.37
CA GLU A 45 -4.49 7.12 -6.70
C GLU A 45 -5.80 7.92 -6.86
N GLY A 46 -6.76 7.79 -5.94
CA GLY A 46 -8.01 8.54 -6.01
C GLY A 46 -7.86 10.07 -5.97
N THR A 47 -6.91 10.59 -5.18
CA THR A 47 -6.61 12.03 -5.13
C THR A 47 -5.96 12.50 -6.43
N LEU A 48 -5.00 11.72 -6.94
CA LEU A 48 -4.27 12.09 -8.15
C LEU A 48 -5.14 11.96 -9.41
N LYS A 49 -6.09 11.01 -9.46
CA LYS A 49 -7.10 10.93 -10.54
C LYS A 49 -8.00 12.16 -10.56
N ALA A 50 -8.48 12.61 -9.39
CA ALA A 50 -9.24 13.85 -9.28
C ALA A 50 -8.39 15.07 -9.68
N ALA A 51 -7.11 15.09 -9.26
CA ALA A 51 -6.17 16.14 -9.65
C ALA A 51 -5.94 16.19 -11.16
N ASN A 52 -5.84 15.04 -11.83
CA ASN A 52 -5.68 14.96 -13.27
C ASN A 52 -6.90 15.52 -14.00
N LEU A 53 -8.11 15.17 -13.57
CA LEU A 53 -9.36 15.74 -14.11
C LEU A 53 -9.37 17.28 -14.00
N LEU A 54 -9.01 17.82 -12.85
CA LEU A 54 -8.95 19.28 -12.65
C LEU A 54 -7.87 19.92 -13.52
N SER A 55 -6.73 19.26 -13.67
CA SER A 55 -5.64 19.73 -14.52
C SER A 55 -6.03 19.76 -16.00
N GLU A 56 -6.73 18.73 -16.50
CA GLU A 56 -7.25 18.67 -17.87
C GLU A 56 -8.29 19.76 -18.13
N ALA A 57 -9.03 20.17 -17.11
CA ALA A 57 -9.90 21.33 -17.15
C ALA A 57 -9.17 22.69 -17.06
N GLY A 58 -7.83 22.70 -17.05
CA GLY A 58 -7.01 23.91 -17.06
C GLY A 58 -6.85 24.58 -15.68
N LEU A 59 -7.08 23.87 -14.58
CA LEU A 59 -6.71 24.37 -13.25
C LEU A 59 -5.19 24.21 -13.01
N PRO A 60 -4.55 25.10 -12.25
CA PRO A 60 -3.11 25.10 -12.03
C PRO A 60 -2.69 24.03 -10.99
N ILE A 61 -2.56 22.77 -11.44
CA ILE A 61 -2.35 21.61 -10.57
C ILE A 61 -0.90 21.10 -10.65
N VAL A 62 -0.28 20.80 -9.50
CA VAL A 62 0.96 20.02 -9.41
C VAL A 62 0.80 18.89 -8.39
N GLY A 63 0.89 17.63 -8.84
CA GLY A 63 0.64 16.46 -8.00
C GLY A 63 1.83 16.03 -7.12
N VAL A 64 1.52 15.53 -5.93
CA VAL A 64 2.50 14.92 -5.02
C VAL A 64 1.99 13.54 -4.56
N PRO A 65 2.68 12.44 -4.91
CA PRO A 65 2.19 11.09 -4.63
C PRO A 65 2.45 10.69 -3.18
N LYS A 66 1.36 10.45 -2.45
CA LYS A 66 1.34 10.10 -1.04
C LYS A 66 0.40 8.93 -0.79
N THR A 67 0.97 7.77 -0.53
CA THR A 67 0.24 6.57 -0.15
C THR A 67 1.19 5.63 0.60
N ILE A 68 0.62 4.77 1.45
CA ILE A 68 1.41 3.69 2.06
C ILE A 68 1.52 2.49 1.12
N ASP A 69 0.63 2.38 0.13
CA ASP A 69 0.48 1.18 -0.69
C ASP A 69 1.60 1.06 -1.74
N ASN A 70 2.34 2.14 -1.99
CA ASN A 70 3.38 2.26 -3.02
C ASN A 70 2.89 1.86 -4.42
N ASP A 71 1.66 2.22 -4.76
CA ASP A 71 0.95 1.79 -5.96
C ASP A 71 0.84 2.87 -7.05
N ILE A 72 1.50 4.02 -6.86
CA ILE A 72 1.50 5.09 -7.86
C ILE A 72 2.54 4.79 -8.95
N ALA A 73 2.07 4.78 -10.21
CA ALA A 73 2.95 4.65 -11.35
C ALA A 73 3.90 5.84 -11.45
N SER A 74 4.97 5.65 -12.21
CA SER A 74 5.92 6.72 -12.52
C SER A 74 6.80 7.23 -11.38
N THR A 75 6.69 6.69 -10.16
CA THR A 75 7.61 6.96 -9.03
C THR A 75 8.08 5.66 -8.39
N ASP A 76 9.35 5.59 -8.01
CA ASP A 76 9.94 4.37 -7.43
C ASP A 76 9.40 4.10 -6.03
N VAL A 77 9.22 5.16 -5.22
CA VAL A 77 8.66 5.10 -3.87
C VAL A 77 7.68 6.25 -3.64
N THR A 78 6.61 5.99 -2.89
CA THR A 78 5.72 7.02 -2.32
C THR A 78 5.98 7.19 -0.84
N PHE A 79 5.97 8.42 -0.34
CA PHE A 79 6.20 8.63 1.08
C PHE A 79 5.01 8.19 1.95
N GLY A 80 5.35 7.56 3.06
CA GLY A 80 4.46 6.79 3.93
C GLY A 80 4.66 5.28 3.78
N PHE A 81 5.21 4.82 2.65
CA PHE A 81 5.49 3.41 2.41
C PHE A 81 6.55 2.87 3.38
N ASP A 82 7.67 3.57 3.52
CA ASP A 82 8.77 3.14 4.40
C ASP A 82 8.33 3.07 5.87
N THR A 83 7.52 4.03 6.30
CA THR A 83 6.88 4.00 7.63
C THR A 83 5.96 2.80 7.80
N ALA A 84 5.10 2.51 6.81
CA ALA A 84 4.20 1.36 6.88
C ALA A 84 4.94 0.02 6.91
N VAL A 85 5.99 -0.13 6.08
CA VAL A 85 6.89 -1.29 6.09
C VAL A 85 7.58 -1.44 7.43
N THR A 86 8.08 -0.35 8.01
CA THR A 86 8.72 -0.36 9.34
C THR A 86 7.74 -0.85 10.41
N VAL A 87 6.52 -0.29 10.45
CA VAL A 87 5.49 -0.70 11.42
C VAL A 87 5.11 -2.17 11.25
N ALA A 88 4.93 -2.64 10.00
CA ALA A 88 4.63 -4.04 9.73
C ALA A 88 5.78 -4.97 10.14
N THR A 89 7.02 -4.58 9.86
CA THR A 89 8.24 -5.34 10.24
C THR A 89 8.37 -5.44 11.76
N GLU A 90 8.21 -4.33 12.49
CA GLU A 90 8.24 -4.33 13.96
C GLU A 90 7.14 -5.22 14.57
N ALA A 91 5.94 -5.22 13.97
CA ALA A 91 4.86 -6.10 14.40
C ALA A 91 5.24 -7.57 14.16
N LEU A 92 5.77 -7.90 12.98
CA LEU A 92 6.21 -9.27 12.65
C LEU A 92 7.32 -9.75 13.59
N ASP A 93 8.29 -8.91 13.92
CA ASP A 93 9.36 -9.27 14.85
C ASP A 93 8.85 -9.54 16.27
N ARG A 94 7.91 -8.73 16.76
CA ARG A 94 7.24 -9.00 18.04
C ARG A 94 6.46 -10.31 17.99
N LEU A 95 5.81 -10.61 16.86
CA LEU A 95 5.04 -11.83 16.67
C LEU A 95 5.91 -13.09 16.63
N LYS A 96 7.15 -13.03 16.12
CA LYS A 96 8.07 -14.19 16.13
C LYS A 96 8.30 -14.74 17.53
N THR A 97 8.54 -13.86 18.51
CA THR A 97 8.85 -14.28 19.88
C THR A 97 7.71 -15.07 20.53
N THR A 98 6.46 -14.67 20.27
CA THR A 98 5.28 -15.41 20.72
C THR A 98 5.01 -16.67 19.88
N ALA A 99 5.24 -16.63 18.57
CA ALA A 99 5.08 -17.79 17.70
C ALA A 99 6.02 -18.94 18.11
N GLU A 100 7.27 -18.61 18.42
CA GLU A 100 8.27 -19.58 18.88
C GLU A 100 7.89 -20.25 20.20
N SER A 101 7.26 -19.49 21.10
CA SER A 101 6.83 -19.98 22.42
C SER A 101 5.64 -20.94 22.34
N HIS A 102 4.72 -20.73 21.40
CA HIS A 102 3.47 -21.49 21.28
C HIS A 102 3.43 -22.50 20.12
N GLN A 103 4.51 -22.64 19.37
CA GLN A 103 4.66 -23.61 18.27
C GLN A 103 3.54 -23.59 17.21
N ARG A 104 3.18 -22.39 16.72
CA ARG A 104 1.99 -22.17 15.86
C ARG A 104 2.32 -21.52 14.52
N VAL A 105 1.33 -21.54 13.62
CA VAL A 105 1.34 -20.74 12.39
C VAL A 105 0.71 -19.38 12.68
N LEU A 106 1.37 -18.29 12.32
CA LEU A 106 0.78 -16.95 12.31
C LEU A 106 0.52 -16.51 10.88
N VAL A 107 -0.71 -16.10 10.59
CA VAL A 107 -1.07 -15.48 9.32
C VAL A 107 -1.28 -14.00 9.55
N VAL A 108 -0.35 -13.17 9.07
CA VAL A 108 -0.29 -11.74 9.36
C VAL A 108 -0.78 -10.95 8.15
N GLU A 109 -1.95 -10.34 8.29
CA GLU A 109 -2.58 -9.48 7.28
C GLU A 109 -1.99 -8.07 7.33
N VAL A 110 -1.41 -7.64 6.21
CA VAL A 110 -0.88 -6.29 6.02
C VAL A 110 -1.70 -5.52 4.99
N MET A 111 -1.63 -4.19 5.04
CA MET A 111 -2.32 -3.33 4.06
C MET A 111 -1.61 -3.39 2.70
N GLY A 112 -2.25 -2.82 1.68
CA GLY A 112 -1.69 -2.71 0.33
C GLY A 112 -2.75 -2.67 -0.77
N ARG A 113 -4.04 -2.80 -0.39
CA ARG A 113 -5.19 -2.88 -1.29
C ARG A 113 -4.95 -3.88 -2.42
N HIS A 114 -4.70 -3.39 -3.63
CA HIS A 114 -4.56 -4.18 -4.84
C HIS A 114 -3.11 -4.57 -5.14
N THR A 115 -2.14 -4.20 -4.29
CA THR A 115 -0.71 -4.43 -4.52
C THR A 115 -0.02 -5.06 -3.31
N GLY A 116 1.06 -5.80 -3.58
CA GLY A 116 1.78 -6.60 -2.60
C GLY A 116 2.99 -5.92 -1.94
N TRP A 117 3.26 -4.63 -2.19
CA TRP A 117 4.53 -4.01 -1.81
C TRP A 117 4.85 -4.08 -0.31
N ILE A 118 3.87 -3.79 0.56
CA ILE A 118 4.07 -3.88 2.01
C ILE A 118 4.33 -5.34 2.42
N ALA A 119 3.54 -6.28 1.90
CA ALA A 119 3.69 -7.71 2.22
C ALA A 119 5.06 -8.25 1.79
N LEU A 120 5.52 -7.89 0.59
CA LEU A 120 6.82 -8.26 0.07
C LEU A 120 7.95 -7.70 0.94
N HIS A 121 7.99 -6.39 1.15
CA HIS A 121 9.08 -5.73 1.87
C HIS A 121 9.12 -6.11 3.35
N SER A 122 7.97 -6.07 4.03
CA SER A 122 7.91 -6.43 5.46
C SER A 122 8.15 -7.93 5.68
N GLY A 123 7.66 -8.78 4.77
CA GLY A 123 7.92 -10.22 4.81
C GLY A 123 9.39 -10.54 4.65
N MET A 124 10.08 -9.93 3.69
CA MET A 124 11.53 -10.09 3.52
C MET A 124 12.31 -9.54 4.72
N ALA A 125 12.03 -8.30 5.13
CA ALA A 125 12.73 -7.65 6.24
C ALA A 125 12.57 -8.41 7.56
N ALA A 126 11.37 -8.92 7.82
CA ALA A 126 11.08 -9.72 9.00
C ALA A 126 11.32 -11.22 8.76
N GLY A 127 11.96 -11.69 7.70
CA GLY A 127 12.19 -13.14 7.50
C GLY A 127 10.94 -14.00 7.71
N ALA A 128 9.84 -13.61 7.05
CA ALA A 128 8.64 -14.43 6.94
C ALA A 128 8.99 -15.77 6.28
N HIS A 129 8.07 -16.74 6.36
CA HIS A 129 8.26 -18.09 5.81
C HIS A 129 7.43 -18.34 4.55
N ALA A 130 6.47 -17.45 4.30
CA ALA A 130 5.76 -17.33 3.03
C ALA A 130 5.22 -15.90 2.93
N VAL A 131 5.15 -15.39 1.70
CA VAL A 131 4.56 -14.09 1.38
C VAL A 131 3.52 -14.28 0.29
N VAL A 132 2.31 -13.80 0.55
CA VAL A 132 1.16 -13.93 -0.34
C VAL A 132 0.72 -12.54 -0.79
N VAL A 133 0.74 -12.31 -2.11
CA VAL A 133 0.49 -11.00 -2.73
C VAL A 133 -0.68 -11.05 -3.72
N PRO A 134 -1.36 -9.92 -4.01
CA PRO A 134 -2.48 -9.89 -4.96
C PRO A 134 -2.06 -10.17 -6.40
N GLU A 135 -0.82 -9.83 -6.78
CA GLU A 135 -0.29 -9.99 -8.14
C GLU A 135 -0.17 -11.46 -8.59
N ARG A 136 -0.11 -12.40 -7.63
CA ARG A 136 0.00 -13.84 -7.90
C ARG A 136 -1.02 -14.59 -7.04
N PRO A 137 -2.16 -15.01 -7.61
CA PRO A 137 -3.12 -15.84 -6.91
C PRO A 137 -2.46 -17.11 -6.38
N PHE A 138 -2.61 -17.38 -5.08
CA PHE A 138 -1.89 -18.45 -4.41
C PHE A 138 -2.60 -19.80 -4.53
N ASP A 139 -1.85 -20.90 -4.65
CA ASP A 139 -2.37 -22.22 -4.36
C ASP A 139 -2.33 -22.47 -2.86
N ILE A 140 -3.43 -22.97 -2.29
CA ILE A 140 -3.43 -23.40 -0.91
C ILE A 140 -2.61 -24.68 -0.71
N ASP A 141 -2.54 -25.59 -1.69
CA ASP A 141 -1.75 -26.82 -1.63
C ASP A 141 -0.26 -26.50 -1.62
N GLU A 142 0.21 -25.64 -2.53
CA GLU A 142 1.61 -25.19 -2.58
C GLU A 142 2.00 -24.46 -1.29
N LEU A 143 1.14 -23.55 -0.81
CA LEU A 143 1.38 -22.80 0.42
C LEU A 143 1.41 -23.72 1.64
N THR A 144 0.49 -24.69 1.72
CA THR A 144 0.45 -25.70 2.78
C THR A 144 1.72 -26.53 2.76
N ALA A 145 2.17 -27.00 1.59
CA ALA A 145 3.40 -27.77 1.45
C ALA A 145 4.63 -26.98 1.90
N ARG A 146 4.75 -25.70 1.52
CA ARG A 146 5.85 -24.82 1.94
C ARG A 146 5.89 -24.64 3.46
N VAL A 147 4.73 -24.38 4.07
CA VAL A 147 4.63 -24.22 5.53
C VAL A 147 4.88 -25.55 6.24
N GLY A 148 4.35 -26.66 5.71
CA GLY A 148 4.52 -28.02 6.23
C GLY A 148 5.97 -28.50 6.25
N ALA A 149 6.70 -28.31 5.13
CA ALA A 149 8.12 -28.65 5.00
C ALA A 149 8.97 -28.01 6.12
N ARG A 150 8.57 -26.83 6.60
CA ARG A 150 9.22 -26.16 7.71
C ARG A 150 9.08 -26.92 9.03
N PHE A 151 7.90 -27.45 9.32
CA PHE A 151 7.66 -28.29 10.50
C PHE A 151 8.34 -29.65 10.38
N GLU A 152 8.37 -30.24 9.18
CA GLU A 152 9.12 -31.48 8.90
C GLU A 152 10.62 -31.29 9.15
N ALA A 153 11.17 -30.11 8.83
CA ALA A 153 12.54 -29.72 9.16
C ALA A 153 12.77 -29.40 10.65
N GLY A 154 11.83 -29.73 11.53
CA GLY A 154 11.94 -29.56 12.98
C GLY A 154 11.78 -28.13 13.49
N LYS A 155 11.34 -27.19 12.64
CA LYS A 155 11.01 -25.83 13.12
C LYS A 155 9.68 -25.85 13.85
N ARG A 156 9.57 -24.95 14.84
CA ARG A 156 8.42 -24.91 15.75
C ARG A 156 7.30 -23.99 15.30
N PHE A 157 7.57 -23.03 14.42
CA PHE A 157 6.59 -22.02 14.04
C PHE A 157 6.76 -21.57 12.59
N ALA A 158 5.69 -21.00 12.05
CA ALA A 158 5.70 -20.37 10.73
C ALA A 158 4.97 -19.02 10.82
N ILE A 159 5.33 -18.12 9.89
CA ILE A 159 4.77 -16.78 9.74
C ILE A 159 4.52 -16.62 8.26
N VAL A 160 3.26 -16.45 7.91
CA VAL A 160 2.78 -16.19 6.56
C VAL A 160 2.34 -14.74 6.53
N VAL A 161 2.99 -13.91 5.73
CA VAL A 161 2.57 -12.52 5.52
C VAL A 161 1.63 -12.50 4.32
N VAL A 162 0.46 -11.90 4.47
CA VAL A 162 -0.56 -11.84 3.42
C VAL A 162 -1.03 -10.40 3.23
N ALA A 163 -1.01 -9.92 1.99
CA ALA A 163 -1.61 -8.64 1.65
C ALA A 163 -3.14 -8.75 1.72
N GLU A 164 -3.81 -7.70 2.20
CA GLU A 164 -5.28 -7.67 2.38
C GLU A 164 -6.07 -7.97 1.09
N GLY A 165 -5.52 -7.66 -0.09
CA GLY A 165 -6.14 -7.96 -1.39
C GLY A 165 -5.71 -9.26 -2.04
N ALA A 166 -4.94 -10.12 -1.36
CA ALA A 166 -4.56 -11.41 -1.89
C ALA A 166 -5.78 -12.32 -2.07
N LYS A 167 -5.78 -13.08 -3.17
CA LYS A 167 -6.86 -14.01 -3.53
C LYS A 167 -6.28 -15.39 -3.83
N PRO A 168 -6.95 -16.47 -3.43
CA PRO A 168 -6.55 -17.80 -3.84
C PRO A 168 -6.75 -17.97 -5.34
N ARG A 169 -5.99 -18.88 -5.95
CA ARG A 169 -6.26 -19.35 -7.30
C ARG A 169 -7.66 -19.97 -7.35
N GLU A 170 -8.38 -19.74 -8.44
CA GLU A 170 -9.71 -20.30 -8.63
C GLU A 170 -9.71 -21.81 -8.41
N GLY A 171 -10.66 -22.29 -7.59
CA GLY A 171 -10.79 -23.69 -7.22
C GLY A 171 -9.79 -24.21 -6.17
N SER A 172 -8.82 -23.42 -5.71
CA SER A 172 -7.85 -23.90 -4.72
C SER A 172 -8.44 -23.98 -3.31
N MET A 173 -9.25 -23.00 -2.90
CA MET A 173 -10.00 -23.02 -1.65
C MET A 173 -11.31 -22.24 -1.76
N ASP A 174 -12.27 -22.56 -0.88
CA ASP A 174 -13.50 -21.78 -0.73
C ASP A 174 -13.15 -20.38 -0.19
N PHE A 175 -13.38 -19.35 -1.00
CA PHE A 175 -13.05 -17.97 -0.66
C PHE A 175 -14.26 -17.06 -0.74
N LYS A 176 -14.57 -16.40 0.38
CA LYS A 176 -15.65 -15.43 0.48
C LYS A 176 -15.10 -14.02 0.33
N THR A 177 -15.52 -13.31 -0.70
CA THR A 177 -15.26 -11.88 -0.88
C THR A 177 -16.23 -11.03 -0.07
N ALA A 178 -15.73 -9.99 0.59
CA ALA A 178 -16.60 -8.96 1.14
C ALA A 178 -17.01 -7.99 0.03
N GLY A 179 -18.28 -7.60 -0.02
CA GLY A 179 -18.82 -6.71 -1.06
C GLY A 179 -18.22 -5.29 -1.03
N THR A 180 -18.92 -4.33 -1.62
CA THR A 180 -18.45 -2.93 -1.68
C THR A 180 -18.85 -2.11 -0.44
N ASP A 181 -18.08 -1.08 -0.11
CA ASP A 181 -18.45 -0.05 0.87
C ASP A 181 -19.47 0.96 0.31
N ILE A 182 -19.92 1.89 1.15
CA ILE A 182 -20.91 2.93 0.78
C ILE A 182 -20.37 3.93 -0.26
N TYR A 183 -19.09 3.85 -0.60
CA TYR A 183 -18.42 4.68 -1.59
C TYR A 183 -18.08 3.89 -2.86
N GLY A 184 -18.54 2.63 -2.96
CA GLY A 184 -18.34 1.77 -4.13
C GLY A 184 -16.98 1.05 -4.17
N HIS A 185 -16.20 1.09 -3.09
CA HIS A 185 -14.87 0.45 -3.04
C HIS A 185 -14.97 -0.98 -2.48
N GLU A 186 -14.20 -1.92 -3.03
CA GLU A 186 -14.09 -3.30 -2.52
C GLU A 186 -13.68 -3.32 -1.04
N ARG A 187 -14.37 -4.13 -0.22
CA ARG A 187 -13.97 -4.37 1.17
C ARG A 187 -12.99 -5.54 1.21
N PHE A 188 -11.79 -5.27 1.69
CA PHE A 188 -10.78 -6.28 1.99
C PHE A 188 -10.97 -6.72 3.44
N THR A 189 -11.70 -7.81 3.68
CA THR A 189 -11.80 -8.35 5.03
C THR A 189 -11.74 -9.86 5.01
N GLY A 190 -10.70 -10.41 5.63
CA GLY A 190 -10.71 -11.78 6.14
C GLY A 190 -9.90 -12.79 5.35
N ILE A 191 -8.93 -12.38 4.53
CA ILE A 191 -8.02 -13.35 3.92
C ILE A 191 -7.19 -14.05 5.01
N ALA A 192 -6.68 -13.33 6.02
CA ALA A 192 -5.93 -13.97 7.09
C ALA A 192 -6.79 -14.91 7.93
N ASN A 193 -8.05 -14.54 8.20
CA ASN A 193 -8.99 -15.41 8.92
C ASN A 193 -9.27 -16.71 8.15
N GLN A 194 -9.64 -16.59 6.86
CA GLN A 194 -9.95 -17.74 6.01
C GLN A 194 -8.73 -18.64 5.80
N LEU A 195 -7.56 -18.02 5.55
CA LEU A 195 -6.31 -18.74 5.34
C LEU A 195 -5.83 -19.44 6.62
N SER A 196 -6.03 -18.85 7.80
CA SER A 196 -5.70 -19.51 9.07
C SER A 196 -6.51 -20.78 9.29
N VAL A 197 -7.83 -20.72 9.08
CA VAL A 197 -8.71 -21.89 9.19
C VAL A 197 -8.27 -23.00 8.25
N GLU A 198 -7.92 -22.64 7.01
CA GLU A 198 -7.56 -23.62 6.00
C GLU A 198 -6.18 -24.24 6.24
N LEU A 199 -5.20 -23.46 6.68
CA LEU A 199 -3.87 -23.96 7.08
C LEU A 199 -3.96 -24.86 8.32
N GLU A 200 -4.77 -24.50 9.32
CA GLU A 200 -4.96 -25.31 10.52
C GLU A 200 -5.57 -26.68 10.18
N ARG A 201 -6.63 -26.68 9.35
CA ARG A 201 -7.29 -27.90 8.88
C ARG A 201 -6.34 -28.84 8.16
N ARG A 202 -5.46 -28.30 7.32
CA ARG A 202 -4.55 -29.09 6.46
C ARG A 202 -3.29 -29.56 7.19
N LEU A 203 -2.73 -28.72 8.07
CA LEU A 203 -1.47 -29.01 8.75
C LEU A 203 -1.66 -29.72 10.10
N GLY A 204 -2.86 -29.65 10.68
CA GLY A 204 -3.09 -30.11 12.06
C GLY A 204 -2.28 -29.31 13.09
N LYS A 205 -1.94 -28.06 12.76
CA LYS A 205 -1.20 -27.11 13.61
C LYS A 205 -2.09 -25.90 13.85
N GLU A 206 -2.14 -25.41 15.08
CA GLU A 206 -2.86 -24.17 15.39
C GLU A 206 -2.39 -23.03 14.47
N ALA A 207 -3.34 -22.36 13.81
CA ALA A 207 -3.06 -21.21 12.98
C ALA A 207 -3.87 -20.00 13.44
N ARG A 208 -3.20 -18.87 13.65
CA ARG A 208 -3.83 -17.65 14.19
C ARG A 208 -3.72 -16.49 13.21
N PRO A 209 -4.84 -15.82 12.89
CA PRO A 209 -4.82 -14.60 12.12
C PRO A 209 -4.38 -13.42 13.01
N VAL A 210 -3.56 -12.54 12.45
CA VAL A 210 -3.22 -11.24 13.02
C VAL A 210 -3.47 -10.19 11.97
N ILE A 211 -4.42 -9.29 12.21
CA ILE A 211 -4.79 -8.25 11.25
C ILE A 211 -4.22 -6.93 11.78
N LEU A 212 -3.15 -6.42 11.15
CA LEU A 212 -2.54 -5.16 11.58
C LEU A 212 -3.48 -3.98 11.29
N GLY A 213 -4.12 -3.99 10.12
CA GLY A 213 -5.06 -2.95 9.71
C GLY A 213 -4.45 -1.54 9.81
N HIS A 214 -5.21 -0.61 10.37
CA HIS A 214 -4.93 0.83 10.34
C HIS A 214 -3.70 1.27 11.15
N VAL A 215 -3.08 0.40 11.96
CA VAL A 215 -1.84 0.75 12.67
C VAL A 215 -0.73 1.14 11.70
N GLN A 216 -0.73 0.56 10.49
CA GLN A 216 0.24 0.83 9.41
C GLN A 216 0.10 2.23 8.79
N ARG A 217 -1.01 2.94 9.03
CA ARG A 217 -1.25 4.31 8.53
C ARG A 217 -0.89 5.39 9.56
N GLY A 218 -0.64 4.98 10.79
CA GLY A 218 -0.38 5.87 11.92
C GLY A 218 1.09 5.87 12.34
N GLY A 219 1.36 6.65 13.39
CA GLY A 219 2.69 6.72 13.98
C GLY A 219 3.56 7.85 13.43
N THR A 220 4.82 7.82 13.85
CA THR A 220 5.81 8.83 13.51
C THR A 220 6.49 8.44 12.19
N PRO A 221 6.52 9.31 11.17
CA PRO A 221 7.16 8.99 9.90
C PRO A 221 8.66 8.74 10.10
N THR A 222 9.21 7.81 9.33
CA THR A 222 10.64 7.48 9.34
C THR A 222 11.49 8.64 8.82
N ALA A 223 12.82 8.57 9.02
CA ALA A 223 13.73 9.56 8.46
C ALA A 223 13.64 9.60 6.93
N TYR A 224 13.52 8.44 6.27
CA TYR A 224 13.39 8.35 4.83
C TYR A 224 12.13 9.07 4.33
N ASP A 225 10.97 8.76 4.90
CA ASP A 225 9.70 9.38 4.49
C ASP A 225 9.69 10.90 4.73
N ARG A 226 10.32 11.39 5.81
CA ARG A 226 10.43 12.84 6.07
C ARG A 226 11.29 13.54 5.02
N VAL A 227 12.42 12.94 4.65
CA VAL A 227 13.31 13.49 3.62
C VAL A 227 12.62 13.45 2.26
N LEU A 228 12.01 12.32 1.89
CA LEU A 228 11.31 12.20 0.61
C LEU A 228 10.15 13.18 0.49
N ALA A 229 9.30 13.31 1.52
CA ALA A 229 8.19 14.26 1.54
C ALA A 229 8.67 15.72 1.41
N THR A 230 9.80 16.04 2.08
CA THR A 230 10.42 17.38 2.00
C THR A 230 10.91 17.67 0.59
N ARG A 231 11.59 16.71 -0.04
CA ARG A 231 12.09 16.83 -1.42
C ARG A 231 10.93 16.97 -2.41
N PHE A 232 9.91 16.11 -2.32
CA PHE A 232 8.71 16.22 -3.17
C PHE A 232 8.02 17.58 -2.99
N GLY A 233 7.82 18.04 -1.76
CA GLY A 233 7.21 19.34 -1.48
C GLY A 233 8.00 20.50 -2.12
N TRP A 234 9.33 20.51 -1.98
CA TRP A 234 10.17 21.54 -2.58
C TRP A 234 10.08 21.53 -4.11
N HIS A 235 10.22 20.36 -4.75
CA HIS A 235 10.15 20.24 -6.20
C HIS A 235 8.76 20.60 -6.76
N ALA A 236 7.68 20.30 -6.02
CA ALA A 236 6.33 20.67 -6.43
C ALA A 236 6.11 22.19 -6.41
N VAL A 237 6.62 22.88 -5.39
CA VAL A 237 6.57 24.35 -5.31
C VAL A 237 7.39 24.98 -6.43
N GLU A 238 8.59 24.48 -6.69
CA GLU A 238 9.44 24.95 -7.78
C GLU A 238 8.79 24.73 -9.16
N ALA A 239 8.13 23.60 -9.37
CA ALA A 239 7.37 23.33 -10.60
C ALA A 239 6.19 24.30 -10.76
N ALA A 240 5.43 24.54 -9.68
CA ALA A 240 4.35 25.52 -9.69
C ALA A 240 4.86 26.94 -10.01
N HIS A 241 6.02 27.34 -9.46
CA HIS A 241 6.64 28.63 -9.75
C HIS A 241 7.05 28.77 -11.22
N ARG A 242 7.49 27.69 -11.87
CA ARG A 242 7.80 27.64 -13.30
C ARG A 242 6.59 27.47 -14.21
N GLY A 243 5.38 27.35 -13.66
CA GLY A 243 4.16 27.12 -14.43
C GLY A 243 4.04 25.70 -15.02
N GLU A 244 4.77 24.72 -14.47
CA GLU A 244 4.75 23.32 -14.91
C GLU A 244 3.51 22.59 -14.37
N PHE A 245 2.33 23.09 -14.70
CA PHE A 245 1.06 22.48 -14.31
C PHE A 245 0.76 21.18 -15.08
N GLY A 246 -0.02 20.29 -14.46
CA GLY A 246 -0.27 18.94 -14.98
C GLY A 246 0.89 17.97 -14.76
N MET A 247 1.88 18.36 -13.95
CA MET A 247 3.02 17.54 -13.59
C MET A 247 2.88 16.96 -12.18
N LEU A 248 3.62 15.88 -11.91
CA LEU A 248 3.70 15.18 -10.65
C LEU A 248 5.17 14.99 -10.26
N THR A 249 5.47 15.15 -8.98
CA THR A 249 6.79 14.81 -8.43
C THR A 249 6.98 13.31 -8.34
N ALA A 250 8.10 12.80 -8.85
CA ALA A 250 8.44 11.39 -8.85
C ALA A 250 9.89 11.16 -8.43
N LEU A 251 10.13 10.07 -7.69
CA LEU A 251 11.47 9.58 -7.39
C LEU A 251 11.93 8.64 -8.51
N ARG A 252 13.13 8.88 -9.04
CA ARG A 252 13.84 8.02 -10.01
C ARG A 252 15.26 7.77 -9.52
N GLY A 253 15.51 6.58 -8.97
CA GLY A 253 16.74 6.29 -8.26
C GLY A 253 16.91 7.25 -7.08
N THR A 254 17.85 8.19 -7.21
CA THR A 254 18.11 9.23 -6.20
C THR A 254 17.50 10.59 -6.54
N ASP A 255 17.02 10.79 -7.76
CA ASP A 255 16.62 12.09 -8.27
C ASP A 255 15.12 12.32 -8.16
N ILE A 256 14.71 13.58 -7.91
CA ILE A 256 13.31 13.97 -8.03
C ILE A 256 13.11 14.57 -9.42
N THR A 257 12.22 13.96 -10.19
CA THR A 257 11.86 14.39 -11.54
C THR A 257 10.40 14.78 -11.59
N MET A 258 10.04 15.63 -12.55
CA MET A 258 8.65 15.93 -12.88
C MET A 258 8.19 14.98 -13.98
N VAL A 259 7.05 14.31 -13.78
CA VAL A 259 6.42 13.43 -14.78
C VAL A 259 4.98 13.90 -15.06
N PRO A 260 4.40 13.62 -16.24
CA PRO A 260 3.01 13.95 -16.50
C PRO A 260 2.08 13.27 -15.48
N LEU A 261 1.16 14.05 -14.91
CA LEU A 261 0.20 13.55 -13.91
C LEU A 261 -0.66 12.40 -14.47
N ALA A 262 -1.08 12.51 -15.74
CA ALA A 262 -1.83 11.48 -16.45
C ALA A 262 -1.11 10.11 -16.46
N GLN A 263 0.21 10.11 -16.65
CA GLN A 263 1.02 8.88 -16.66
C GLN A 263 1.09 8.22 -15.27
N ALA A 264 1.03 9.01 -14.20
CA ALA A 264 1.10 8.49 -12.83
C ALA A 264 -0.20 7.79 -12.38
N VAL A 265 -1.33 8.07 -13.05
CA VAL A 265 -2.66 7.58 -12.67
C VAL A 265 -3.29 6.61 -13.66
N GLU A 266 -2.59 6.32 -14.76
CA GLU A 266 -3.05 5.42 -15.82
C GLU A 266 -3.17 3.97 -15.34
N SER A 267 -2.19 3.52 -14.56
CA SER A 267 -2.11 2.15 -14.05
C SER A 267 -1.54 2.12 -12.63
N LEU A 268 -1.85 1.06 -11.89
CA LEU A 268 -1.24 0.81 -10.59
C LEU A 268 0.16 0.23 -10.77
N LYS A 269 1.12 0.69 -9.96
CA LYS A 269 2.43 0.07 -9.85
C LYS A 269 2.32 -1.20 -9.02
N THR A 270 2.37 -2.35 -9.68
CA THR A 270 2.31 -3.67 -9.04
C THR A 270 3.69 -4.25 -8.79
N VAL A 271 3.79 -5.21 -7.87
CA VAL A 271 5.01 -6.00 -7.66
C VAL A 271 5.33 -6.80 -8.92
N PRO A 272 6.49 -6.59 -9.58
CA PRO A 272 6.84 -7.35 -10.77
C PRO A 272 7.27 -8.78 -10.39
N ALA A 273 7.11 -9.71 -11.33
CA ALA A 273 7.30 -11.14 -11.10
C ALA A 273 8.74 -11.50 -10.65
N ASP A 274 9.74 -10.79 -11.15
CA ASP A 274 11.15 -10.96 -10.78
C ASP A 274 11.42 -10.57 -9.32
N ARG A 275 10.80 -9.49 -8.82
CA ARG A 275 10.87 -9.08 -7.40
C ARG A 275 10.20 -10.08 -6.48
N TYR A 276 9.10 -10.68 -6.93
CA TYR A 276 8.48 -11.77 -6.18
C TYR A 276 9.39 -13.01 -6.14
N ALA A 277 9.98 -13.40 -7.28
CA ALA A 277 10.90 -14.54 -7.35
C ALA A 277 12.14 -14.33 -6.46
N GLU A 278 12.69 -13.11 -6.43
CA GLU A 278 13.77 -12.72 -5.51
C GLU A 278 13.38 -12.98 -4.04
N ALA A 279 12.21 -12.50 -3.63
CA ALA A 279 11.70 -12.71 -2.28
C ALA A 279 11.48 -14.20 -1.97
N GLU A 280 10.97 -15.00 -2.92
CA GLU A 280 10.75 -16.43 -2.73
C GLU A 280 12.05 -17.22 -2.51
N CYS A 281 13.18 -16.76 -3.08
CA CYS A 281 14.47 -17.45 -2.93
C CYS A 281 15.11 -17.24 -1.55
N VAL A 282 14.76 -16.15 -0.86
CA VAL A 282 15.36 -15.76 0.42
C VAL A 282 14.46 -16.03 1.64
N ILE A 283 13.20 -16.42 1.39
CA ILE A 283 12.15 -16.72 2.39
C ILE A 283 11.91 -18.24 2.47
#